data_AF-A0A401TY31-F1
#
_entry.id   AF-A0A401TY31-F1
#
_cell.length_a   1.000
_cell.length_b   1.000
_cell.length_c   1.000
_cell.angle_alpha   90.00
_cell.angle_beta   90.00
_cell.angle_gamma   90.00
#
_symmetry.space_group_name_H-M   'P 1'
#
loop_
_entity.id
_entity.type
_entity.pdbx_description
1 polymer ?
#
loop_
_entity_poly.entity_id
_entity_poly.type
_entity_poly.pdbx_seq_one_letter_code
_entity_poly.pdbx_strand_id
1 'polypeptide(L)'
;MRAAGIPAAIGFADVRNHLNSPKLTELMGTDLFIYHGYVALWLDRKMFKVTPAFNMELCERFGVRPLIFDGTADALFHEFDTSDHRHMEYVNDRGWFADAPIGKMLEDFRVAYPALVTLNTGG
;
A
#
# COMPACT_ATOMS: atom_id res chain seq x y z
N MET A 1 -13.74 10.79 0.64
CA MET A 1 -14.29 10.34 1.93
C MET A 1 -14.55 11.51 2.87
N ARG A 2 -13.52 12.14 3.47
CA ARG A 2 -13.70 13.28 4.40
C ARG A 2 -14.57 14.41 3.83
N ALA A 3 -14.30 14.82 2.59
CA ALA A 3 -15.09 15.86 1.89
C ALA A 3 -16.58 15.49 1.70
N ALA A 4 -16.91 14.20 1.72
CA ALA A 4 -18.28 13.69 1.64
C ALA A 4 -18.90 13.41 3.03
N GLY A 5 -18.26 13.84 4.12
CA GLY A 5 -18.74 13.62 5.49
C GLY A 5 -18.50 12.21 6.04
N ILE A 6 -17.80 11.35 5.30
CA ILE A 6 -17.47 9.99 5.76
C ILE A 6 -16.20 10.04 6.60
N PRO A 7 -16.23 9.62 7.89
CA PRO A 7 -15.03 9.59 8.72
C PRO A 7 -13.98 8.68 8.10
N ALA A 8 -12.77 9.21 7.92
CA ALA A 8 -11.68 8.49 7.31
C ALA A 8 -10.31 8.98 7.81
N ALA A 9 -9.32 8.11 7.76
CA ALA A 9 -7.93 8.33 8.13
C ALA A 9 -6.99 7.70 7.11
N ILE A 10 -5.74 8.17 7.08
CA ILE A 10 -4.71 7.52 6.27
C ILE A 10 -4.10 6.38 7.09
N GLY A 11 -4.02 5.20 6.50
CA GLY A 11 -3.42 4.01 7.09
C GLY A 11 -2.16 3.61 6.37
N PHE A 12 -1.26 2.93 7.07
CA PHE A 12 -0.01 2.44 6.50
C PHE A 12 0.26 1.00 6.95
N ALA A 13 0.81 0.20 6.04
CA ALA A 13 1.34 -1.12 6.32
C ALA A 13 2.64 -1.33 5.54
N ASP A 14 3.47 -2.27 5.98
CA ASP A 14 4.61 -2.73 5.19
C ASP A 14 4.18 -3.97 4.43
N VAL A 15 4.60 -4.03 3.17
CA VAL A 15 4.20 -5.09 2.26
C VAL A 15 5.42 -5.66 1.55
N ARG A 16 5.42 -6.97 1.31
CA ARG A 16 6.31 -7.56 0.31
C ARG A 16 5.56 -7.69 -0.98
N ASN A 17 6.11 -7.10 -2.04
CA ASN A 17 5.50 -7.11 -3.37
C ASN A 17 6.32 -7.99 -4.30
N HIS A 18 5.69 -9.02 -4.85
CA HIS A 18 6.31 -10.00 -5.73
C HIS A 18 6.28 -9.58 -7.21
N LEU A 19 5.65 -8.45 -7.57
CA LEU A 19 5.49 -7.95 -8.93
C LEU A 19 6.31 -6.70 -9.27
N ASN A 20 7.40 -6.47 -8.54
CA ASN A 20 8.29 -5.38 -8.89
C ASN A 20 9.08 -5.73 -10.15
N SER A 21 9.14 -4.78 -11.08
CA SER A 21 10.05 -4.89 -12.22
C SER A 21 11.50 -5.05 -11.72
N PRO A 22 12.38 -5.79 -12.42
CA PRO A 22 13.77 -5.96 -12.01
C PRO A 22 14.49 -4.63 -11.71
N LYS A 23 14.20 -3.60 -12.51
CA LYS A 23 14.73 -2.24 -12.34
C LYS A 23 14.30 -1.60 -11.01
N LEU A 24 13.06 -1.81 -10.59
CA LEU A 24 12.57 -1.31 -9.31
C LEU A 24 13.20 -2.08 -8.15
N THR A 25 13.29 -3.41 -8.26
CA THR A 25 13.94 -4.25 -7.24
C THR A 25 15.41 -3.87 -7.04
N GLU A 26 16.15 -3.63 -8.13
CA GLU A 26 17.55 -3.18 -8.08
C GLU A 26 17.70 -1.81 -7.41
N LEU A 27 16.80 -0.86 -7.73
CA LEU A 27 16.80 0.46 -7.12
C LEU A 27 16.48 0.43 -5.63
N MET A 28 15.50 -0.38 -5.23
CA MET A 28 15.06 -0.48 -3.82
C MET A 28 16.06 -1.29 -2.99
N GLY A 29 16.75 -2.27 -3.59
CA GLY A 29 17.67 -3.18 -2.89
C GLY A 29 16.98 -4.16 -1.93
N THR A 30 15.65 -4.21 -1.94
CA THR A 30 14.82 -5.03 -1.06
C THR A 30 13.48 -5.35 -1.73
N ASP A 31 12.81 -6.40 -1.26
CA ASP A 31 11.43 -6.74 -1.61
C ASP A 31 10.41 -6.17 -0.60
N LEU A 32 10.87 -5.50 0.46
CA LEU A 32 10.06 -4.87 1.50
C LEU A 32 9.72 -3.42 1.15
N PHE A 33 8.43 -3.13 1.02
CA PHE A 33 7.89 -1.81 0.76
C PHE A 33 7.22 -1.26 2.02
N ILE A 34 7.94 -0.39 2.73
CA ILE A 34 7.41 0.24 3.94
C ILE A 34 6.42 1.36 3.62
N TYR A 35 5.46 1.59 4.52
CA TYR A 35 4.43 2.63 4.39
C TYR A 35 3.56 2.54 3.12
N HIS A 36 3.16 1.33 2.72
CA HIS A 36 2.09 1.13 1.75
C HIS A 36 0.76 1.68 2.29
N GLY A 37 0.16 2.61 1.55
CA GLY A 37 -1.00 3.37 2.01
C GLY A 37 -2.34 2.67 1.81
N TYR A 38 -3.21 2.75 2.80
CA TYR A 38 -4.64 2.43 2.72
C TYR A 38 -5.49 3.55 3.32
N VAL A 39 -6.80 3.50 3.11
CA VAL A 39 -7.79 4.36 3.77
C VAL A 39 -8.43 3.58 4.90
N ALA A 40 -8.32 4.06 6.14
CA ALA A 40 -9.16 3.60 7.23
C ALA A 40 -10.48 4.37 7.16
N LEU A 41 -11.60 3.65 7.08
CA LEU A 41 -12.95 4.18 6.87
C LEU A 41 -13.86 3.71 8.00
N TRP A 42 -14.75 4.55 8.50
CA TRP A 42 -15.77 4.14 9.47
C TRP A 42 -17.16 4.19 8.86
N LEU A 43 -17.82 3.02 8.80
CA LEU A 43 -19.23 2.88 8.42
C LEU A 43 -19.95 2.11 9.53
N ASP A 44 -21.12 2.56 9.95
CA ASP A 44 -21.95 1.89 10.96
C ASP A 44 -21.20 1.49 12.25
N ARG A 45 -20.25 2.35 12.68
CA ARG A 45 -19.37 2.15 13.84
C ARG A 45 -18.35 1.00 13.69
N LYS A 46 -18.21 0.44 12.50
CA LYS A 46 -17.16 -0.52 12.13
C LYS A 46 -16.07 0.20 11.33
N MET A 47 -14.81 -0.15 11.59
CA MET A 47 -13.67 0.33 10.81
C MET A 47 -13.36 -0.66 9.70
N PHE A 48 -13.05 -0.13 8.51
CA PHE A 48 -12.66 -0.88 7.33
C PHE A 48 -11.34 -0.33 6.79
N LYS A 49 -10.47 -1.22 6.32
CA LYS A 49 -9.27 -0.87 5.57
C LYS A 49 -9.52 -1.03 4.08
N VAL A 50 -9.29 0.02 3.32
CA VAL A 50 -9.56 0.04 1.87
C VAL A 50 -8.34 0.58 1.13
N THR A 51 -7.70 -0.24 0.31
CA THR A 51 -6.64 0.22 -0.60
C THR A 51 -7.24 0.75 -1.90
N PRO A 52 -6.61 1.76 -2.55
CA PRO A 52 -7.06 2.22 -3.86
C PRO A 52 -7.06 1.06 -4.86
N ALA A 53 -8.22 0.79 -5.47
CA ALA A 53 -8.31 -0.19 -6.53
C ALA A 53 -7.73 0.42 -7.82
N PHE A 54 -6.93 -0.38 -8.55
CA PHE A 54 -6.60 -0.04 -9.93
C PHE A 54 -7.87 -0.01 -10.79
N ASN A 55 -7.84 0.77 -11.87
CA ASN A 55 -8.95 0.76 -12.81
C ASN A 55 -9.07 -0.63 -13.49
N MET A 56 -10.24 -0.92 -14.04
CA MET A 56 -10.55 -2.24 -14.60
C MET A 56 -9.60 -2.63 -15.75
N GLU A 57 -9.27 -1.69 -16.62
CA GLU A 57 -8.35 -1.89 -17.76
C GLU A 57 -6.95 -2.32 -17.28
N LEU A 58 -6.43 -1.69 -16.24
CA LEU A 58 -5.12 -2.03 -15.66
C LEU A 58 -5.17 -3.37 -14.95
N CYS A 59 -6.29 -3.68 -14.29
CA CYS A 59 -6.51 -4.98 -13.66
C CYS A 59 -6.46 -6.12 -14.69
N GLU A 60 -7.17 -5.98 -15.80
CA GLU A 60 -7.18 -6.94 -16.91
C GLU A 60 -5.78 -7.11 -17.52
N ARG A 61 -5.08 -5.99 -17.78
CA ARG A 61 -3.74 -6.01 -18.37
C ARG A 61 -2.72 -6.76 -17.53
N PHE A 62 -2.81 -6.67 -16.20
CA PHE A 62 -1.89 -7.33 -15.28
C PHE A 62 -2.40 -8.68 -14.76
N GLY A 63 -3.57 -9.15 -15.20
CA GLY A 63 -4.14 -10.41 -14.72
C GLY A 63 -4.45 -10.39 -13.22
N VAL A 64 -4.84 -9.23 -12.69
CA VAL A 64 -5.21 -9.07 -11.27
C VAL A 64 -6.71 -8.88 -11.15
N ARG A 65 -7.31 -9.48 -10.11
CA ARG A 65 -8.74 -9.27 -9.85
C ARG A 65 -8.97 -7.85 -9.34
N PRO A 66 -10.01 -7.15 -9.82
CA PRO A 66 -10.37 -5.86 -9.26
C PRO A 66 -10.70 -6.03 -7.77
N LEU A 67 -10.25 -5.06 -6.99
CA LEU A 67 -10.54 -5.01 -5.57
C LEU A 67 -11.89 -4.34 -5.37
N ILE A 68 -12.87 -5.09 -4.86
CA ILE A 68 -14.23 -4.60 -4.62
C ILE A 68 -14.41 -4.37 -3.12
N PHE A 69 -14.94 -3.20 -2.77
CA PHE A 69 -15.38 -2.89 -1.42
C PHE A 69 -16.91 -2.85 -1.39
N ASP A 70 -17.53 -3.78 -0.68
CA ASP A 70 -18.98 -3.92 -0.54
C ASP A 70 -19.51 -3.45 0.83
N GLY A 71 -18.63 -2.93 1.69
CA GLY A 71 -18.97 -2.48 3.04
C GLY A 71 -19.11 -3.59 4.08
N THR A 72 -18.81 -4.85 3.75
CA THR A 72 -18.95 -5.98 4.68
C THR A 72 -17.62 -6.38 5.33
N ALA A 73 -16.52 -6.28 4.59
CA ALA A 73 -15.16 -6.61 5.01
C ALA A 73 -14.14 -5.60 4.51
N ASP A 74 -12.91 -5.72 5.02
CA ASP A 74 -11.77 -4.97 4.50
C ASP A 74 -11.55 -5.27 3.02
N ALA A 75 -11.19 -4.24 2.26
CA ALA A 75 -10.77 -4.36 0.87
C ALA A 75 -9.28 -4.05 0.81
N LEU A 76 -8.47 -5.06 1.11
CA LEU A 76 -7.02 -5.04 0.97
C LEU A 76 -6.62 -5.84 -0.27
N PHE A 77 -5.52 -5.46 -0.93
CA PHE A 77 -4.99 -6.16 -2.11
C PHE A 77 -5.07 -7.69 -1.99
N HIS A 78 -5.44 -8.34 -3.10
CA HIS A 78 -5.50 -9.79 -3.18
C HIS A 78 -4.10 -10.39 -2.98
N GLU A 79 -3.98 -11.34 -2.05
CA GLU A 79 -2.75 -12.08 -1.82
C GLU A 79 -2.35 -12.93 -3.04
N PHE A 80 -3.28 -13.24 -3.94
CA PHE A 80 -3.07 -14.10 -5.12
C PHE A 80 -3.64 -13.48 -6.41
N ASP A 81 -2.90 -13.59 -7.52
CA ASP A 81 -3.37 -13.18 -8.86
C ASP A 81 -4.39 -14.19 -9.45
N THR A 82 -4.75 -14.07 -10.74
CA THR A 82 -5.64 -15.04 -11.41
C THR A 82 -4.98 -16.39 -11.70
N SER A 83 -3.67 -16.52 -11.48
CA SER A 83 -2.86 -17.73 -11.69
C SER A 83 -2.35 -18.34 -10.37
N ASP A 84 -2.88 -17.88 -9.23
CA ASP A 84 -2.53 -18.32 -7.88
C ASP A 84 -1.08 -17.99 -7.45
N HIS A 85 -0.44 -17.01 -8.09
CA HIS A 85 0.85 -16.51 -7.63
C HIS A 85 0.67 -15.48 -6.51
N ARG A 86 1.47 -15.62 -5.45
CA ARG A 86 1.51 -14.66 -4.34
C ARG A 86 1.84 -13.28 -4.89
N HIS A 87 0.89 -12.37 -4.77
CA HIS A 87 0.93 -11.02 -5.33
C HIS A 87 1.51 -10.03 -4.31
N MET A 88 1.06 -10.13 -3.05
CA MET A 88 1.40 -9.17 -2.00
C MET A 88 1.21 -9.79 -0.60
N GLU A 89 2.20 -9.63 0.28
CA GLU A 89 2.13 -10.03 1.69
C GLU A 89 2.16 -8.81 2.59
N TYR A 90 1.19 -8.66 3.49
CA TYR A 90 1.22 -7.63 4.53
C TYR A 90 2.04 -8.13 5.72
N VAL A 91 3.19 -7.49 5.99
CA VAL A 91 4.15 -7.97 6.99
C VAL A 91 4.12 -7.18 8.30
N ASN A 92 3.64 -5.94 8.27
CA ASN A 92 3.57 -5.08 9.45
C ASN A 92 2.44 -4.05 9.30
N ASP A 93 1.52 -3.97 10.25
CA ASP A 93 0.52 -2.90 10.29
C ASP A 93 1.08 -1.72 11.08
N ARG A 94 1.22 -0.56 10.43
CA ARG A 94 1.69 0.68 11.08
C ARG A 94 0.55 1.51 11.65
N GLY A 95 -0.69 1.04 11.51
CA GLY A 95 -1.90 1.72 11.98
C GLY A 95 -2.33 2.87 11.06
N TRP A 96 -3.20 3.72 11.62
CA TRP A 96 -3.79 4.85 10.92
C TRP A 96 -3.57 6.16 11.68
N PHE A 97 -3.59 7.26 10.93
CA PHE A 97 -3.24 8.59 11.39
C PHE A 97 -4.24 9.60 10.87
N ALA A 98 -4.51 10.65 11.67
CA ALA A 98 -5.31 11.78 11.20
C ALA A 98 -4.62 12.46 10.00
N ASP A 99 -3.29 12.58 10.07
CA ASP A 99 -2.43 13.12 9.01
C ASP A 99 -1.18 12.24 8.87
N ALA A 100 -0.59 12.21 7.67
CA ALA A 100 0.58 11.37 7.42
C ALA A 100 1.76 11.76 8.34
N PRO A 101 2.43 10.80 9.01
CA PRO A 101 3.56 11.09 9.89
C PRO A 101 4.86 11.30 9.08
N ILE A 102 4.89 12.35 8.25
CA ILE A 102 5.93 12.57 7.23
C ILE A 102 7.35 12.54 7.80
N GLY A 103 7.59 13.17 8.95
CA GLY A 103 8.92 13.18 9.58
C GLY A 103 9.44 11.76 9.85
N LYS A 104 8.61 10.94 10.51
CA LYS A 104 8.94 9.54 10.82
C LYS A 104 9.06 8.67 9.57
N MET A 105 8.21 8.91 8.57
CA MET A 105 8.29 8.22 7.27
C MET A 105 9.64 8.47 6.59
N LEU A 106 10.09 9.73 6.56
CA LEU A 106 11.38 10.10 5.95
C LEU A 106 12.57 9.49 6.71
N GLU A 107 12.52 9.41 8.03
CA GLU A 107 13.53 8.71 8.84
C GLU A 107 13.59 7.22 8.49
N ASP A 108 12.43 6.55 8.48
CA ASP A 108 12.34 5.12 8.19
C ASP A 108 12.74 4.80 6.75
N PHE A 109 12.39 5.64 5.78
CA PHE A 109 12.82 5.47 4.39
C PHE A 109 14.33 5.55 4.22
N ARG A 110 15.02 6.41 4.99
CA ARG A 110 16.49 6.47 4.93
C ARG A 110 17.15 5.20 5.43
N VAL A 111 16.54 4.56 6.43
CA VAL A 111 17.01 3.28 6.98
C VAL A 111 16.69 2.12 6.05
N ALA A 112 15.46 2.08 5.51
CA ALA A 112 15.00 0.98 4.67
C ALA A 112 15.61 1.00 3.25
N TYR A 113 15.84 2.19 2.68
CA TYR A 113 16.30 2.36 1.30
C TYR A 113 17.56 3.24 1.20
N PRO A 114 18.70 2.81 1.75
CA PRO A 114 19.92 3.62 1.79
C PRO A 114 20.43 4.02 0.40
N ALA A 115 20.30 3.13 -0.60
CA ALA A 115 20.73 3.39 -1.99
C ALA A 115 19.95 4.55 -2.65
N LEU A 116 18.66 4.67 -2.36
CA LEU A 116 17.80 5.76 -2.85
C LEU A 116 18.21 7.11 -2.26
N VAL A 117 18.65 7.13 -1.00
CA VAL A 117 19.14 8.36 -0.35
C VAL A 117 20.44 8.81 -0.98
N THR A 118 21.38 7.89 -1.21
CA THR A 118 22.69 8.19 -1.80
C THR A 118 22.57 8.78 -3.21
N LEU A 119 21.64 8.29 -4.03
CA LEU A 119 21.36 8.82 -5.37
C LEU A 119 20.83 10.27 -5.34
N ASN A 120 20.06 10.65 -4.33
CA ASN A 120 19.50 12.01 -4.21
C ASN A 120 20.46 13.06 -3.64
N THR A 121 21.55 12.65 -3.00
CA THR A 121 22.60 13.55 -2.47
C THR A 121 23.77 13.78 -3.44
N GLY A 122 23.72 13.17 -4.63
CA GLY A 122 24.75 13.28 -5.66
C GLY A 122 24.45 14.28 -6.80
N GLY A 123 23.54 15.24 -6.58
CA GLY A 123 23.15 16.28 -7.55
C GLY A 123 23.67 17.65 -7.18
#